data_AF-A0A4Y7J4Q0-F1
#
_entry.id   AF-A0A4Y7J4Q0-F1
#
_cell.length_a   1.000
_cell.length_b   1.000
_cell.length_c   1.000
_cell.angle_alpha   90.00
_cell.angle_beta   90.00
_cell.angle_gamma   90.00
#
_symmetry.space_group_name_H-M   'P 1'
#
loop_
_entity.id
_entity.type
_entity.pdbx_description
1 polymer ?
#
loop_
_entity_poly.entity_id
_entity_poly.type
_entity_poly.pdbx_seq_one_letter_code
_entity_poly.pdbx_strand_id
1 'polypeptide(L)'
;MSNCRYLVTNGVISQTSDVPPVASFLEAHPGAYTTSRTHGTAARVLFWERHLRRLVESARILAETKPEYLFGTENARISSYSASPSSWDSIVRPVVNDSLRNVLPVALEGRNVGEELAITSLVSGNVNIREENREKERIFHAFDVYLHIGVYVPPVFGTEGSSAHLAVVGPGRDTADAKFSQWVRKA
;
A
#
# COMPACT_ATOMS: atom_id res chain seq x y z
N MET A 1 -15.06 4.54 18.57
CA MET A 1 -14.08 3.95 17.64
C MET A 1 -12.71 4.46 18.06
N SER A 2 -11.72 3.58 18.23
CA SER A 2 -10.36 4.08 18.46
C SER A 2 -9.91 4.90 17.24
N ASN A 3 -9.27 6.05 17.46
CA ASN A 3 -8.75 6.89 16.37
C ASN A 3 -7.35 6.42 15.94
N CYS A 4 -7.15 5.10 15.95
CA CYS A 4 -5.86 4.45 15.75
C CYS A 4 -5.52 4.45 14.26
N ARG A 5 -4.74 5.43 13.82
CA ARG A 5 -4.31 5.59 12.41
C ARG A 5 -2.83 5.93 12.34
N TYR A 6 -2.13 5.28 11.43
CA TYR A 6 -0.70 5.46 11.22
C TYR A 6 -0.39 5.60 9.74
N LEU A 7 0.62 6.41 9.46
CA LEU A 7 1.23 6.45 8.15
C LEU A 7 2.73 6.15 8.32
N VAL A 8 3.22 5.16 7.57
CA VAL A 8 4.64 4.88 7.45
C VAL A 8 5.09 5.30 6.06
N THR A 9 6.17 6.05 5.96
CA THR A 9 6.78 6.42 4.68
C THR A 9 8.21 5.92 4.68
N ASN A 10 8.55 5.04 3.74
CA ASN A 10 9.88 4.43 3.60
C ASN A 10 10.43 3.85 4.91
N GLY A 11 9.58 3.15 5.68
CA GLY A 11 9.95 2.57 6.97
C GLY A 11 9.89 3.51 8.17
N VAL A 12 9.70 4.81 7.96
CA VAL A 12 9.60 5.81 9.05
C VAL A 12 8.14 6.01 9.44
N ILE A 13 7.83 5.75 10.71
CA ILE A 13 6.47 5.90 11.24
C ILE A 13 6.22 7.37 11.57
N SER A 14 5.19 7.95 10.96
CA SER A 14 4.63 9.24 11.33
C SER A 14 3.41 9.01 12.24
N GLN A 15 3.57 9.31 13.53
CA GLN A 15 2.47 9.33 14.50
C GLN A 15 1.99 10.77 14.68
N THR A 16 0.91 11.16 14.00
CA THR A 16 0.26 12.44 14.24
C THR A 16 -1.26 12.25 14.32
N SER A 17 -1.94 13.10 15.08
CA SER A 17 -3.41 13.19 15.06
C SER A 17 -3.98 13.57 13.68
N ASP A 18 -3.11 13.93 12.74
CA ASP A 18 -3.41 14.46 11.41
C ASP A 18 -3.30 13.42 10.28
N VAL A 19 -3.06 12.14 10.58
CA VAL A 19 -3.05 11.10 9.53
C VAL A 19 -4.42 11.08 8.83
N PRO A 20 -4.50 11.36 7.52
CA PRO A 20 -5.78 11.48 6.83
C PRO A 20 -6.52 10.13 6.75
N PRO A 21 -7.84 10.13 6.50
CA PRO A 21 -8.57 8.92 6.11
C PRO A 21 -7.94 8.27 4.86
N VAL A 22 -8.07 6.96 4.73
CA VAL A 22 -7.45 6.21 3.61
C VAL A 22 -7.89 6.72 2.23
N ALA A 23 -9.15 7.18 2.11
CA ALA A 23 -9.66 7.76 0.86
C ALA A 23 -8.89 9.04 0.49
N SER A 24 -8.84 10.02 1.40
CA SER A 24 -8.10 11.27 1.20
C SER A 24 -6.60 11.04 0.98
N PHE A 25 -6.02 10.05 1.67
CA PHE A 25 -4.64 9.63 1.44
C PHE A 25 -4.42 9.16 -0.01
N LEU A 26 -5.27 8.24 -0.51
CA LEU A 26 -5.17 7.72 -1.87
C LEU A 26 -5.49 8.77 -2.94
N GLU A 27 -6.42 9.70 -2.65
CA GLU A 27 -6.71 10.83 -3.54
C GLU A 27 -5.49 11.74 -3.69
N ALA A 28 -4.80 12.05 -2.59
CA ALA A 28 -3.64 12.94 -2.58
C ALA A 28 -2.40 12.33 -3.23
N HIS A 29 -2.20 11.01 -3.12
CA HIS A 29 -0.96 10.36 -3.55
C HIS A 29 -1.14 9.52 -4.83
N PRO A 30 -0.49 9.87 -5.96
CA PRO A 30 -0.46 9.00 -7.13
C PRO A 30 0.29 7.70 -6.80
N GLY A 31 -0.09 6.59 -7.44
CA GLY A 31 0.63 5.33 -7.26
C GLY A 31 -0.21 4.08 -7.40
N ALA A 32 0.47 2.94 -7.36
CA ALA A 32 -0.15 1.62 -7.25
C ALA A 32 -0.47 1.31 -5.79
N TYR A 33 -1.62 0.68 -5.51
CA TYR A 33 -1.98 0.35 -4.12
C TYR A 33 -2.65 -1.01 -3.96
N THR A 34 -2.51 -1.58 -2.76
CA THR A 34 -3.21 -2.77 -2.31
C THR A 34 -3.70 -2.54 -0.89
N THR A 35 -4.83 -3.16 -0.54
CA THR A 35 -5.35 -3.11 0.83
C THR A 35 -5.60 -4.54 1.28
N SER A 36 -5.05 -4.90 2.43
CA SER A 36 -5.36 -6.12 3.18
C SER A 36 -5.94 -5.73 4.54
N ARG A 37 -6.33 -6.71 5.34
CA ARG A 37 -6.77 -6.52 6.72
C ARG A 37 -6.24 -7.64 7.61
N THR A 38 -6.19 -7.36 8.90
CA THR A 38 -5.96 -8.39 9.89
C THR A 38 -7.23 -9.22 10.14
N HIS A 39 -7.06 -10.38 10.76
CA HIS A 39 -8.14 -11.28 11.14
C HIS A 39 -7.81 -12.06 12.42
N GLY A 40 -8.85 -12.46 13.14
CA GLY A 40 -8.76 -13.25 14.36
C GLY A 40 -8.20 -12.39 15.50
N THR A 41 -8.78 -11.22 15.71
CA THR A 41 -8.33 -10.25 16.73
C THR A 41 -6.90 -9.81 16.42
N ALA A 42 -6.68 -9.44 15.17
CA ALA A 42 -5.43 -8.99 14.61
C ALA A 42 -4.22 -9.95 14.70
N ALA A 43 -4.47 -11.26 14.88
CA ALA A 43 -3.42 -12.27 14.98
C ALA A 43 -2.73 -12.56 13.64
N ARG A 44 -3.40 -12.33 12.50
CA ARG A 44 -2.88 -12.65 11.16
C ARG A 44 -3.29 -11.59 10.15
N VAL A 45 -2.41 -11.30 9.18
CA VAL A 45 -2.75 -10.48 8.00
C VAL A 45 -3.26 -11.38 6.89
N LEU A 46 -4.44 -11.10 6.33
CA LEU A 46 -5.06 -11.97 5.33
C LEU A 46 -4.37 -11.86 3.97
N PHE A 47 -4.01 -13.01 3.40
CA PHE A 47 -3.46 -13.14 2.04
C PHE A 47 -2.28 -12.19 1.73
N TRP A 48 -1.47 -11.85 2.74
CA TRP A 48 -0.46 -10.79 2.65
C TRP A 48 0.46 -10.92 1.43
N GLU A 49 1.04 -12.12 1.22
CA GLU A 49 1.91 -12.39 0.08
C GLU A 49 1.26 -12.15 -1.29
N ARG A 50 -0.04 -12.48 -1.39
CA ARG A 50 -0.83 -12.24 -2.60
C ARG A 50 -1.05 -10.74 -2.81
N HIS A 51 -1.33 -10.00 -1.73
CA HIS A 51 -1.50 -8.55 -1.78
C HIS A 51 -0.20 -7.84 -2.19
N LEU A 52 0.94 -8.25 -1.65
CA LEU A 52 2.25 -7.72 -2.03
C LEU A 52 2.63 -8.03 -3.47
N ARG A 53 2.43 -9.27 -3.93
CA ARG A 53 2.67 -9.63 -5.34
C ARG A 53 1.85 -8.75 -6.28
N ARG A 54 0.58 -8.51 -5.94
CA ARG A 54 -0.28 -7.63 -6.74
C ARG A 54 0.19 -6.17 -6.72
N LEU A 55 0.71 -5.68 -5.59
CA LEU A 55 1.24 -4.32 -5.48
C LEU A 55 2.44 -4.12 -6.39
N VAL A 56 3.42 -5.02 -6.31
CA VAL A 56 4.62 -5.03 -7.15
C VAL A 56 4.24 -5.04 -8.63
N GLU A 57 3.33 -5.93 -9.00
CA GLU A 57 2.88 -6.06 -10.39
C GLU A 57 2.12 -4.82 -10.89
N SER A 58 1.26 -4.25 -10.05
CA SER A 58 0.55 -3.00 -10.37
C SER A 58 1.53 -1.85 -10.58
N ALA A 59 2.54 -1.71 -9.70
CA ALA A 59 3.54 -0.64 -9.82
C ALA A 59 4.37 -0.77 -11.10
N ARG A 60 4.81 -1.99 -11.41
CA ARG A 60 5.53 -2.32 -12.65
C ARG A 60 4.73 -1.96 -13.89
N ILE A 61 3.48 -2.41 -13.97
CA ILE A 61 2.59 -2.15 -15.11
C ILE A 61 2.33 -0.64 -15.26
N LEU A 62 2.13 0.09 -14.16
CA LEU A 62 1.98 1.55 -14.24
C LEU A 62 3.25 2.21 -14.77
N ALA A 63 4.43 1.81 -14.29
CA ALA A 63 5.69 2.37 -14.77
C ALA A 63 5.89 2.15 -16.30
N GLU A 64 5.46 1.00 -16.82
CA GLU A 64 5.60 0.64 -18.24
C GLU A 64 4.52 1.28 -19.13
N THR A 65 3.28 1.36 -18.65
CA THR A 65 2.12 1.69 -19.51
C THR A 65 1.57 3.09 -19.28
N LYS A 66 1.61 3.60 -18.05
CA LYS A 66 1.02 4.88 -17.60
C LYS A 66 1.85 5.51 -16.48
N PRO A 67 3.12 5.88 -16.74
CA PRO A 67 4.02 6.41 -15.71
C PRO A 67 3.44 7.64 -15.01
N GLU A 68 2.59 8.42 -15.67
CA GLU A 68 1.89 9.57 -15.08
C GLU A 68 0.98 9.20 -13.90
N TYR A 69 0.54 7.95 -13.79
CA TYR A 69 -0.27 7.47 -12.66
C TYR A 69 0.58 6.99 -11.48
N LEU A 70 1.86 6.73 -11.71
CA LEU A 70 2.83 6.35 -10.68
C LEU A 70 3.62 7.55 -10.16
N PHE A 71 4.11 8.41 -11.06
CA PHE A 71 4.98 9.55 -10.77
C PHE A 71 4.24 10.89 -10.70
N GLY A 72 2.96 10.94 -11.11
CA GLY A 72 2.22 12.18 -11.30
C GLY A 72 2.50 12.83 -12.66
N THR A 73 1.59 13.71 -13.10
CA THR A 73 1.59 14.29 -14.45
C THR A 73 2.78 15.20 -14.74
N GLU A 74 3.28 15.93 -13.74
CA GLU A 74 4.42 16.85 -13.91
C GLU A 74 5.74 16.09 -14.14
N ASN A 75 5.85 14.87 -13.60
CA ASN A 75 7.10 14.10 -13.56
C ASN A 75 7.12 12.92 -14.52
N ALA A 76 5.98 12.62 -15.17
CA ALA A 76 5.87 11.58 -16.20
C ALA A 76 6.86 11.76 -17.36
N ARG A 77 7.29 13.01 -17.62
CA ARG A 77 8.24 13.36 -18.68
C ARG A 77 9.67 12.85 -18.43
N ILE A 78 10.00 12.49 -17.19
CA ILE A 78 11.36 12.11 -16.75
C ILE A 78 11.55 10.57 -16.77
N SER A 79 10.47 9.80 -16.85
CA SER A 79 10.49 8.37 -16.54
C SER A 79 10.36 7.48 -17.78
N SER A 80 11.50 6.95 -18.23
CA SER A 80 11.56 5.67 -18.96
C SER A 80 12.21 4.61 -18.06
N TYR A 81 11.58 4.32 -16.91
CA TYR A 81 12.03 3.25 -16.02
C TYR A 81 11.66 1.89 -16.61
N SER A 82 12.60 1.26 -17.32
CA SER A 82 12.52 -0.16 -17.67
C SER A 82 13.33 -0.96 -16.66
N ALA A 83 12.64 -1.54 -15.67
CA ALA A 83 13.24 -2.43 -14.68
C ALA A 83 12.57 -3.81 -14.76
N SER A 84 13.36 -4.87 -14.59
CA SER A 84 12.83 -6.25 -14.62
C SER A 84 11.85 -6.49 -13.45
N PRO A 85 10.90 -7.42 -13.58
CA PRO A 85 9.97 -7.77 -12.49
C PRO A 85 10.68 -8.18 -11.19
N SER A 86 11.78 -8.92 -11.30
CA SER A 86 12.59 -9.34 -10.15
C SER A 86 13.29 -8.17 -9.45
N SER A 87 13.59 -7.09 -10.18
CA SER A 87 14.11 -5.86 -9.61
C SER A 87 13.06 -5.14 -8.78
N TRP A 88 11.81 -5.04 -9.27
CA TRP A 88 10.73 -4.43 -8.50
C TRP A 88 10.43 -5.16 -7.20
N ASP A 89 10.41 -6.49 -7.27
CA ASP A 89 10.11 -7.34 -6.13
C ASP A 89 11.17 -7.22 -5.02
N SER A 90 12.45 -7.15 -5.38
CA SER A 90 13.57 -7.01 -4.44
C SER A 90 13.66 -5.62 -3.79
N ILE A 91 13.06 -4.60 -4.39
CA ILE A 91 13.03 -3.23 -3.82
C ILE A 91 11.79 -3.05 -2.94
N VAL A 92 10.61 -3.36 -3.47
CA VAL A 92 9.34 -3.00 -2.82
C VAL A 92 9.04 -3.93 -1.64
N ARG A 93 9.24 -5.25 -1.79
CA ARG A 93 8.84 -6.20 -0.74
C ARG A 93 9.56 -5.98 0.60
N PRO A 94 10.90 -5.84 0.65
CA PRO A 94 11.59 -5.66 1.91
C PRO A 94 11.10 -4.39 2.63
N VAL A 95 10.98 -3.28 1.91
CA VAL A 95 10.55 -1.99 2.49
C VAL A 95 9.12 -2.08 3.06
N VAL A 96 8.18 -2.70 2.34
CA VAL A 96 6.80 -2.85 2.84
C VAL A 96 6.75 -3.80 4.05
N ASN A 97 7.49 -4.91 4.00
CA ASN A 97 7.53 -5.88 5.11
C ASN A 97 8.18 -5.30 6.37
N ASP A 98 9.29 -4.59 6.22
CA ASP A 98 9.97 -3.92 7.33
C ASP A 98 9.10 -2.80 7.90
N SER A 99 8.45 -2.02 7.03
CA SER A 99 7.47 -1.00 7.44
C SER A 99 6.35 -1.61 8.27
N LEU A 100 5.75 -2.72 7.80
CA LEU A 100 4.69 -3.42 8.50
C LEU A 100 5.17 -3.97 9.84
N ARG A 101 6.35 -4.61 9.88
CA ARG A 101 6.94 -5.17 11.10
C ARG A 101 7.17 -4.08 12.16
N ASN A 102 7.56 -2.88 11.74
CA ASN A 102 7.83 -1.77 12.64
C ASN A 102 6.56 -1.14 13.22
N VAL A 103 5.52 -0.96 12.40
CA VAL A 103 4.29 -0.26 12.84
C VAL A 103 3.27 -1.18 13.49
N LEU A 104 3.26 -2.48 13.16
CA LEU A 104 2.23 -3.40 13.62
C LEU A 104 2.15 -3.51 15.15
N PRO A 105 3.26 -3.63 15.91
CA PRO A 105 3.19 -3.67 17.37
C PRO A 105 2.49 -2.43 17.95
N VAL A 106 2.82 -1.25 17.44
CA VAL A 106 2.23 0.01 17.91
C VAL A 106 0.76 0.13 17.54
N ALA A 107 0.38 -0.30 16.33
CA ALA A 107 -1.00 -0.31 15.90
C ALA A 107 -1.88 -1.30 16.67
N LEU A 108 -1.29 -2.42 17.13
CA LEU A 108 -1.95 -3.41 17.97
C LEU A 108 -2.17 -2.92 19.40
N GLU A 109 -1.26 -2.10 19.95
CA GLU A 109 -1.44 -1.49 21.27
C GLU A 109 -2.51 -0.39 21.27
N GLY A 110 -2.62 0.37 20.18
CA GLY A 110 -3.56 1.50 20.10
C GLY A 110 -5.01 1.13 19.74
N ARG A 111 -5.30 -0.11 19.35
CA ARG A 111 -6.65 -0.55 18.97
C ARG A 111 -7.43 -1.10 20.16
N ASN A 112 -8.76 -1.08 20.09
CA ASN A 112 -9.60 -1.79 21.06
C ASN A 112 -9.58 -3.30 20.82
N VAL A 113 -9.95 -4.07 21.85
CA VAL A 113 -10.18 -5.51 21.74
C VAL A 113 -11.31 -5.78 20.75
N GLY A 114 -11.13 -6.76 19.87
CA GLY A 114 -12.11 -7.12 18.83
C GLY A 114 -12.03 -6.27 17.55
N GLU A 115 -11.35 -5.12 17.56
CA GLU A 115 -11.08 -4.35 16.34
C GLU A 115 -10.01 -5.04 15.47
N GLU A 116 -10.15 -5.00 14.16
CA GLU A 116 -9.11 -5.41 13.22
C GLU A 116 -8.40 -4.17 12.65
N LEU A 117 -7.33 -4.37 11.89
CA LEU A 117 -6.61 -3.32 11.20
C LEU A 117 -6.76 -3.49 9.69
N ALA A 118 -7.11 -2.42 8.98
CA ALA A 118 -6.92 -2.31 7.54
C ALA A 118 -5.50 -1.81 7.27
N ILE A 119 -4.81 -2.47 6.34
CA ILE A 119 -3.44 -2.18 5.95
C ILE A 119 -3.44 -1.85 4.46
N THR A 120 -3.22 -0.58 4.13
CA THR A 120 -3.13 -0.13 2.74
C THR A 120 -1.69 0.23 2.42
N SER A 121 -1.10 -0.48 1.47
CA SER A 121 0.24 -0.21 0.95
C SER A 121 0.12 0.51 -0.39
N LEU A 122 0.86 1.60 -0.57
CA LEU A 122 0.94 2.37 -1.81
C LEU A 122 2.41 2.50 -2.21
N VAL A 123 2.69 2.29 -3.49
CA VAL A 123 3.98 2.58 -4.12
C VAL A 123 3.79 3.74 -5.07
N SER A 124 4.56 4.81 -4.87
CA SER A 124 4.57 6.02 -5.69
C SER A 124 5.97 6.27 -6.23
N GLY A 125 6.07 7.03 -7.31
CA GLY A 125 7.35 7.51 -7.81
C GLY A 125 7.92 8.62 -6.92
N ASN A 126 9.22 8.55 -6.60
CA ASN A 126 9.90 9.58 -5.82
C ASN A 126 10.37 10.71 -6.75
N VAL A 127 9.80 11.90 -6.54
CA VAL A 127 9.99 13.09 -7.38
C VAL A 127 11.30 13.83 -7.06
N ASN A 128 11.97 13.53 -5.95
CA ASN A 128 13.11 14.29 -5.44
C ASN A 128 14.48 13.84 -6.02
N ILE A 129 14.51 12.87 -6.93
CA ILE A 129 15.77 12.46 -7.58
C ILE A 129 16.15 13.49 -8.64
N ARG A 130 17.04 14.41 -8.25
CA ARG A 130 17.85 15.17 -9.21
C ARG A 130 18.85 14.20 -9.88
N GLU A 131 19.03 14.35 -11.18
CA GLU A 131 19.71 13.41 -12.10
C GLU A 131 21.18 13.03 -11.79
N GLU A 132 21.79 13.58 -10.75
CA GLU A 132 23.24 13.50 -10.50
C GLU A 132 23.74 12.18 -9.87
N ASN A 133 22.88 11.31 -9.33
CA ASN A 133 23.36 10.12 -8.60
C ASN A 133 23.41 8.83 -9.44
N ARG A 134 24.45 8.03 -9.21
CA ARG A 134 24.97 6.93 -10.03
C ARG A 134 23.98 5.78 -10.25
N GLU A 135 24.07 5.12 -11.40
CA GLU A 135 23.13 4.11 -11.95
C GLU A 135 22.70 2.96 -11.01
N LYS A 136 23.51 2.59 -10.01
CA LYS A 136 23.15 1.53 -9.03
C LYS A 136 22.37 2.03 -7.81
N GLU A 137 22.50 3.30 -7.43
CA GLU A 137 21.71 3.93 -6.35
C GLU A 137 20.37 4.50 -6.85
N ARG A 138 20.23 4.72 -8.17
CA ARG A 138 18.99 5.21 -8.81
C ARG A 138 17.77 4.34 -8.56
N ILE A 139 17.97 3.04 -8.37
CA ILE A 139 16.88 2.06 -8.28
C ILE A 139 16.17 2.12 -6.92
N PHE A 140 16.91 2.31 -5.83
CA PHE A 140 16.34 2.41 -4.48
C PHE A 140 15.68 3.77 -4.21
N HIS A 141 16.16 4.82 -4.86
CA HIS A 141 15.61 6.16 -4.70
C HIS A 141 14.40 6.45 -5.60
N ALA A 142 14.07 5.58 -6.56
CA ALA A 142 13.02 5.81 -7.57
C ALA A 142 11.59 5.83 -7.02
N PHE A 143 11.36 5.25 -5.84
CA PHE A 143 10.02 5.03 -5.32
C PHE A 143 9.91 5.40 -3.85
N ASP A 144 8.74 5.92 -3.50
CA ASP A 144 8.30 6.06 -2.13
C ASP A 144 7.26 4.97 -1.82
N VAL A 145 7.48 4.28 -0.71
CA VAL A 145 6.58 3.27 -0.17
C VAL A 145 5.83 3.86 1.02
N TYR A 146 4.51 3.80 0.94
CA TYR A 146 3.62 4.26 2.00
C TYR A 146 2.83 3.09 2.56
N LEU A 147 2.69 3.05 3.89
CA LEU A 147 1.82 2.11 4.59
C LEU A 147 0.85 2.89 5.46
N HIS A 148 -0.41 2.92 5.04
CA HIS A 148 -1.51 3.47 5.82
C HIS A 148 -2.17 2.35 6.62
N ILE A 149 -2.26 2.53 7.93
CA ILE A 149 -2.94 1.61 8.83
C ILE A 149 -4.10 2.35 9.48
N GLY A 150 -5.26 1.73 9.49
CA GLY A 150 -6.42 2.24 10.20
C GLY A 150 -7.26 1.12 10.80
N VAL A 151 -8.09 1.47 11.77
CA VAL A 151 -9.06 0.55 12.37
C VAL A 151 -10.04 0.05 11.31
N TYR A 152 -10.24 -1.26 11.28
CA TYR A 152 -11.28 -1.93 10.53
C TYR A 152 -12.22 -2.61 11.50
N VAL A 153 -13.47 -2.16 11.54
CA VAL A 153 -14.54 -2.86 12.26
C VAL A 153 -15.22 -3.77 11.24
N PRO A 154 -15.12 -5.10 11.38
CA PRO A 154 -15.84 -5.99 10.49
C PRO A 154 -17.35 -5.68 10.55
N PRO A 155 -18.05 -5.54 9.39
CA PRO A 155 -19.49 -5.45 9.40
C PRO A 155 -20.06 -6.71 10.08
N VAL A 156 -21.18 -6.57 10.80
CA VAL A 156 -21.78 -7.54 11.75
C VAL A 156 -22.25 -8.87 11.10
N PHE A 157 -21.75 -9.21 9.92
CA PHE A 157 -21.95 -10.52 9.31
C PHE A 157 -20.97 -11.54 9.93
N GLY A 158 -21.50 -12.33 10.87
CA GLY A 158 -20.76 -13.39 11.57
C GLY A 158 -20.59 -13.12 13.06
N THR A 159 -20.17 -14.16 13.81
CA THR A 159 -19.91 -14.06 15.25
C THR A 159 -18.74 -13.11 15.55
N GLU A 160 -18.80 -12.44 16.70
CA GLU A 160 -17.72 -11.59 17.23
C GLU A 160 -16.40 -12.39 17.25
N GLY A 161 -15.36 -11.89 16.57
CA GLY A 161 -14.07 -12.59 16.43
C GLY A 161 -13.94 -13.56 15.23
N SER A 162 -14.99 -13.79 14.44
CA SER A 162 -14.98 -14.67 13.26
C SER A 162 -15.74 -14.08 12.06
N SER A 163 -15.34 -12.88 11.62
CA SER A 163 -15.99 -12.16 10.51
C SER A 163 -15.45 -12.53 9.12
N ALA A 164 -15.03 -13.78 8.92
CA ALA A 164 -14.58 -14.32 7.63
C ALA A 164 -15.64 -15.24 6.98
N HIS A 165 -16.88 -14.78 6.89
CA HIS A 165 -17.93 -15.51 6.17
C HIS A 165 -18.56 -14.66 5.06
N LEU A 166 -17.72 -14.14 4.16
CA LEU A 166 -18.01 -14.05 2.73
C LEU A 166 -16.74 -13.62 1.98
N ALA A 167 -15.89 -14.56 1.60
CA ALA A 167 -14.97 -14.34 0.50
C ALA A 167 -15.65 -14.87 -0.76
N VAL A 168 -16.46 -14.03 -1.43
CA VAL A 168 -16.88 -14.34 -2.80
C VAL A 168 -15.63 -14.21 -3.66
N VAL A 169 -14.90 -15.30 -3.81
CA VAL A 169 -13.94 -15.46 -4.89
C VAL A 169 -14.78 -15.68 -6.14
N GLY A 170 -15.31 -14.59 -6.69
CA GLY A 170 -15.84 -14.63 -8.05
C GLY A 170 -14.73 -15.13 -8.99
N PRO A 171 -15.08 -15.67 -10.18
CA PRO A 171 -14.08 -15.93 -11.20
C PRO A 171 -13.20 -14.69 -11.32
N GLY A 172 -11.88 -14.90 -11.22
CA GLY A 172 -10.92 -13.82 -11.30
C GLY A 172 -11.32 -12.98 -12.51
N ARG A 173 -11.59 -11.68 -12.30
CA ARG A 173 -11.76 -10.79 -13.44
C ARG A 173 -10.51 -10.99 -14.31
N ASP A 174 -10.70 -11.17 -15.63
CA ASP A 174 -9.62 -10.92 -16.57
C ASP A 174 -9.04 -9.56 -16.18
N THR A 175 -7.78 -9.64 -15.82
CA THR A 175 -7.08 -8.80 -14.88
C THR A 175 -7.42 -7.32 -15.10
N ALA A 176 -7.88 -6.64 -14.04
CA ALA A 176 -7.53 -5.24 -13.95
C ALA A 176 -6.02 -5.24 -13.67
N ASP A 177 -5.23 -5.22 -14.75
CA ASP A 177 -3.80 -5.52 -14.77
C ASP A 177 -3.01 -4.72 -13.72
N ALA A 178 -3.48 -3.51 -13.37
CA ALA A 178 -2.96 -2.73 -12.25
C ALA A 178 -4.08 -2.13 -11.40
N LYS A 179 -3.87 -2.08 -10.07
CA LYS A 179 -4.69 -1.31 -9.12
C LYS A 179 -3.95 -0.03 -8.71
N PHE A 180 -4.56 1.13 -8.96
CA PHE A 180 -3.91 2.44 -8.81
C PHE A 180 -4.82 3.53 -8.26
N SER A 181 -4.22 4.50 -7.55
CA SER A 181 -4.93 5.44 -6.67
C SER A 181 -5.85 6.41 -7.39
N GLN A 182 -5.59 6.72 -8.67
CA GLN A 182 -6.47 7.57 -9.47
C GLN A 182 -7.88 6.97 -9.67
N TRP A 183 -8.08 5.66 -9.48
CA TRP A 183 -9.43 5.11 -9.42
C TRP A 183 -10.28 5.69 -8.30
N VAL A 184 -9.67 6.11 -7.19
CA VAL A 184 -10.39 6.75 -6.08
C VAL A 184 -10.92 8.13 -6.48
N ARG A 185 -10.22 8.85 -7.36
CA ARG A 185 -10.61 10.21 -7.81
C ARG A 185 -11.82 10.23 -8.76
N LYS A 186 -12.27 9.07 -9.25
CA LYS A 186 -13.41 8.94 -10.19
C LYS A 186 -14.62 8.23 -9.56
N ALA A 187 -14.49 7.78 -8.32
CA ALA A 187 -15.56 7.12 -7.55
C ALA A 187 -16.39 8.16 -6.80
#